data_AF-A0AAU6EZ57-F1
#
_entry.id   AF-A0AAU6EZ57-F1
#
_cell.length_a   1.000
_cell.length_b   1.000
_cell.length_c   1.000
_cell.angle_alpha   90.00
_cell.angle_beta   90.00
_cell.angle_gamma   90.00
#
_symmetry.space_group_name_H-M   'P 1'
#
loop_
_entity.id
_entity.type
_entity.pdbx_description
1 polymer ?
#
loop_
_entity_poly.entity_id
_entity_poly.type
_entity_poly.pdbx_seq_one_letter_code
_entity_poly.pdbx_strand_id
1 'polypeptide(L)'
;MAIRLQCVLSGFLCVALLLKTVRLRHRPSRSQPTTMLMVALVCFTCAALAGLPAVRHDVPFEDRPGVASITMDTGVSISLALLATYLWRPLSGGDDRPWWRGRLFLAACTVSAFLALLMATTPSDRRTTPLHDKYADDWRIVGIYVVGNLFFLYCSGTSAVACVRITRVVHGHVAVAVGVGAVGMTAYAITCVNRLGLVVAQLVSDSSFASYSAANFVLTGAAILACVLGLYFVFLWRAAAALRHLCADLRVLRRLKPLWRRLTTLYPHVVLPPESGVRGLRDRVDISYLRYRCEIECQDALLLLSGEDDPGEKALLHSLESEFRTLV
;
A
#
# COMPACT_ATOMS: atom_id res chain seq x y z
N MET A 1 -9.07 -21.09 -0.70
CA MET A 1 -8.53 -19.94 -1.46
C MET A 1 -8.87 -18.60 -0.82
N ALA A 2 -10.14 -18.31 -0.53
CA ALA A 2 -10.62 -17.06 0.08
C ALA A 2 -9.85 -16.64 1.37
N ILE A 3 -9.66 -17.56 2.32
CA ILE A 3 -8.93 -17.28 3.57
C ILE A 3 -7.50 -16.80 3.31
N ARG A 4 -6.77 -17.47 2.41
CA ARG A 4 -5.38 -17.09 2.06
C ARG A 4 -5.33 -15.69 1.47
N LEU A 5 -6.25 -15.37 0.56
CA LEU A 5 -6.35 -14.04 -0.05
C LEU A 5 -6.61 -12.96 1.00
N GLN A 6 -7.49 -13.23 1.96
CA GLN A 6 -7.81 -12.29 3.03
C GLN A 6 -6.65 -12.09 4.02
N CYS A 7 -5.89 -13.15 4.33
CA CYS A 7 -4.66 -13.03 5.12
C CYS A 7 -3.62 -12.16 4.40
N VAL A 8 -3.40 -12.39 3.10
CA VAL A 8 -2.48 -11.58 2.29
C VAL A 8 -2.92 -10.11 2.25
N LEU A 9 -4.21 -9.86 2.02
CA LEU A 9 -4.78 -8.51 2.03
C LEU A 9 -4.57 -7.82 3.39
N SER A 10 -4.91 -8.50 4.49
CA SER A 10 -4.79 -7.94 5.84
C SER A 10 -3.33 -7.67 6.20
N GLY A 11 -2.42 -8.58 5.85
CA GLY A 11 -0.97 -8.39 6.02
C GLY A 11 -0.47 -7.18 5.24
N PHE A 12 -0.88 -7.03 3.97
CA PHE A 12 -0.51 -5.89 3.16
C PHE A 12 -1.03 -4.57 3.76
N LEU A 13 -2.28 -4.55 4.24
CA LEU A 13 -2.87 -3.38 4.91
C LEU A 13 -2.14 -2.99 6.21
N CYS A 14 -1.78 -3.98 7.04
CA CYS A 14 -1.00 -3.74 8.25
C CYS A 14 0.37 -3.15 7.92
N VAL A 15 1.09 -3.71 6.95
CA VAL A 15 2.39 -3.17 6.49
C VAL A 15 2.22 -1.75 5.94
N ALA A 16 1.19 -1.54 5.11
CA ALA A 16 0.81 -0.24 4.58
C ALA A 16 0.55 0.81 5.66
N LEU A 17 -0.13 0.43 6.75
CA LEU A 17 -0.40 1.30 7.89
C LEU A 17 0.86 1.61 8.68
N LEU A 18 1.68 0.60 8.98
CA LEU A 18 2.95 0.76 9.68
C LEU A 18 3.92 1.68 8.92
N LEU A 19 4.05 1.49 7.61
CA LEU A 19 4.92 2.34 6.79
C LEU A 19 4.44 3.80 6.80
N LYS A 20 3.12 4.01 6.77
CA LYS A 20 2.54 5.36 6.78
C LYS A 20 2.68 6.04 8.14
N THR A 21 2.51 5.31 9.26
CA THR A 21 2.73 5.83 10.62
C THR A 21 4.20 6.18 10.85
N VAL A 22 5.14 5.31 10.45
CA VAL A 22 6.58 5.58 10.55
C VAL A 22 6.94 6.84 9.76
N ARG A 23 6.41 6.98 8.53
CA ARG A 23 6.67 8.17 7.70
C ARG A 23 6.13 9.45 8.33
N LEU A 24 4.93 9.41 8.93
CA LEU A 24 4.35 10.55 9.64
C LEU A 24 5.17 10.95 10.87
N ARG A 25 5.74 9.99 11.58
CA ARG A 25 6.62 10.24 12.72
C ARG A 25 7.91 10.96 12.31
N HIS A 26 8.47 10.61 11.15
CA HIS A 26 9.72 11.21 10.65
C HIS A 26 9.52 12.54 9.91
N ARG A 27 8.32 12.77 9.34
CA ARG A 27 7.97 14.01 8.64
C ARG A 27 6.56 14.43 9.04
N PRO A 28 6.38 15.12 10.17
CA PRO A 28 5.08 15.55 10.65
C PRO A 28 4.57 16.72 9.82
N SER A 29 4.17 16.49 8.57
CA SER A 29 3.31 17.42 7.83
C SER A 29 1.86 16.98 8.03
N ARG A 30 1.18 17.62 8.99
CA ARG A 30 -0.27 17.42 9.26
C ARG A 30 -1.11 18.12 8.19
N SER A 31 -0.97 17.69 6.94
CA SER A 31 -1.90 18.11 5.89
C SER A 31 -3.20 17.30 6.04
N GLN A 32 -4.35 17.97 5.97
CA GLN A 32 -5.67 17.31 6.02
C GLN A 32 -5.82 16.07 5.10
N PRO A 33 -5.28 16.04 3.86
CA PRO A 33 -5.36 14.85 3.00
C PRO A 33 -4.67 13.63 3.61
N THR A 34 -3.59 13.85 4.35
CA THR A 34 -2.83 12.75 4.97
C THR A 34 -3.61 12.14 6.13
N THR A 35 -4.29 12.96 6.92
CA THR A 35 -5.18 12.48 7.99
C THR A 35 -6.35 11.67 7.44
N MET A 36 -7.00 12.14 6.37
CA MET A 36 -8.12 11.42 5.73
C MET A 36 -7.69 10.03 5.24
N LEU A 37 -6.56 9.96 4.54
CA LEU A 37 -6.02 8.69 4.06
C LEU A 37 -5.62 7.76 5.21
N MET A 38 -5.06 8.31 6.30
CA MET A 38 -4.73 7.52 7.49
C MET A 38 -5.97 6.93 8.15
N VAL A 39 -7.01 7.73 8.37
CA VAL A 39 -8.26 7.25 8.97
C VAL A 39 -8.91 6.21 8.07
N ALA A 40 -8.96 6.45 6.76
CA ALA A 40 -9.46 5.47 5.79
C ALA A 40 -8.67 4.15 5.87
N LEU A 41 -7.34 4.21 5.94
CA LEU A 41 -6.50 3.02 6.02
C LEU A 41 -6.70 2.26 7.35
N VAL A 42 -6.81 2.98 8.47
CA VAL A 42 -7.10 2.38 9.79
C VAL A 42 -8.45 1.69 9.77
N CYS A 43 -9.52 2.39 9.36
CA CYS A 43 -10.87 1.83 9.27
C CYS A 43 -10.91 0.58 8.39
N PHE A 44 -10.22 0.62 7.24
CA PHE A 44 -10.17 -0.50 6.31
C PHE A 44 -9.36 -1.69 6.85
N THR A 45 -8.26 -1.41 7.55
CA THR A 45 -7.44 -2.44 8.21
C THR A 45 -8.23 -3.11 9.32
N CYS A 46 -8.94 -2.35 10.16
CA CYS A 46 -9.81 -2.88 11.20
C CYS A 46 -10.93 -3.75 10.60
N ALA A 47 -11.56 -3.31 9.51
CA ALA A 47 -12.56 -4.11 8.80
C ALA A 47 -11.96 -5.43 8.26
N ALA A 48 -10.80 -5.38 7.61
CA ALA A 48 -10.15 -6.57 7.07
C ALA A 48 -9.79 -7.59 8.17
N LEU A 49 -9.24 -7.11 9.29
CA LEU A 49 -8.91 -7.93 10.45
C LEU A 49 -10.15 -8.54 11.10
N ALA A 50 -11.23 -7.77 11.27
CA ALA A 50 -12.50 -8.28 11.80
C ALA A 50 -13.13 -9.38 10.92
N GLY A 51 -12.76 -9.46 9.64
CA GLY A 51 -13.17 -10.53 8.76
C GLY A 51 -12.34 -11.81 8.87
N LEU A 52 -11.18 -11.82 9.53
CA LEU A 52 -10.31 -12.99 9.59
C LEU A 52 -10.89 -14.05 10.55
N PRO A 53 -10.95 -15.33 10.15
CA PRO A 53 -11.44 -16.39 11.04
C PRO A 53 -10.67 -16.50 12.37
N ALA A 54 -9.34 -16.35 12.32
CA ALA A 54 -8.49 -16.40 13.52
C ALA A 54 -8.84 -15.25 14.50
N VAL A 55 -8.98 -14.02 13.99
CA VAL A 55 -9.37 -12.87 14.82
C VAL A 55 -10.78 -13.05 15.39
N ARG A 56 -11.68 -13.65 14.61
CA ARG A 56 -13.05 -13.93 15.07
C ARG A 56 -13.12 -14.98 16.18
N HIS A 57 -12.20 -15.93 16.17
CA HIS A 57 -12.07 -16.96 17.19
C HIS A 57 -11.45 -16.42 18.49
N ASP A 58 -10.42 -15.58 18.38
CA ASP A 58 -9.65 -15.12 19.55
C ASP A 58 -10.25 -13.91 20.26
N VAL A 59 -11.06 -13.12 19.55
CA VAL A 59 -11.84 -12.03 20.15
C VAL A 59 -13.20 -12.59 20.57
N PRO A 60 -13.71 -12.28 21.78
CA PRO A 60 -15.00 -12.77 22.28
C PRO A 60 -16.20 -12.15 21.54
N PHE A 61 -16.24 -12.30 20.22
CA PHE A 61 -17.40 -11.99 19.39
C PHE A 61 -18.48 -13.06 19.54
N GLU A 62 -18.16 -14.23 20.06
CA GLU A 62 -19.15 -15.29 20.37
C GLU A 62 -20.20 -14.79 21.37
N ASP A 63 -19.79 -14.00 22.37
CA ASP A 63 -20.71 -13.38 23.33
C ASP A 63 -21.56 -12.25 22.71
N ARG A 64 -21.19 -11.77 21.51
CA ARG A 64 -21.82 -10.63 20.84
C ARG A 64 -21.92 -10.86 19.33
N PRO A 65 -22.80 -11.78 18.90
CA PRO A 65 -22.97 -12.10 17.47
C PRO A 65 -23.34 -10.84 16.69
N GLY A 66 -22.66 -10.61 15.57
CA GLY A 66 -22.87 -9.47 14.66
C GLY A 66 -21.87 -8.31 14.80
N VAL A 67 -21.10 -8.21 15.89
CA VAL A 67 -20.13 -7.10 16.08
C VAL A 67 -19.05 -7.11 14.99
N ALA A 68 -18.54 -8.28 14.61
CA ALA A 68 -17.56 -8.39 13.52
C ALA A 68 -18.12 -7.87 12.19
N SER A 69 -19.37 -8.22 11.86
CA SER A 69 -20.05 -7.76 10.64
C SER A 69 -20.27 -6.24 10.64
N ILE A 70 -20.74 -5.67 11.76
CA ILE A 70 -20.91 -4.21 11.92
C ILE A 70 -19.56 -3.50 11.77
N THR A 71 -18.51 -4.03 12.38
CA THR A 71 -17.15 -3.48 12.31
C THR A 71 -16.65 -3.48 10.86
N MET A 72 -16.89 -4.57 10.13
CA MET A 72 -16.53 -4.68 8.71
C MET A 72 -17.27 -3.63 7.88
N ASP A 73 -18.60 -3.60 7.94
CA ASP A 73 -19.42 -2.73 7.10
C ASP A 73 -19.18 -1.25 7.41
N THR A 74 -19.05 -0.91 8.69
CA THR A 74 -18.74 0.46 9.13
C THR A 74 -17.34 0.87 8.69
N GLY A 75 -16.35 0.01 8.90
CA GLY A 75 -14.97 0.27 8.50
C GLY A 75 -14.84 0.46 7.00
N VAL A 76 -15.48 -0.39 6.20
CA VAL A 76 -15.50 -0.26 4.72
C VAL A 76 -16.24 1.01 4.30
N SER A 77 -17.41 1.31 4.87
CA SER A 77 -18.21 2.51 4.56
C SER A 77 -17.40 3.79 4.75
N ILE A 78 -16.82 3.95 5.94
CA ILE A 78 -16.03 5.14 6.29
C ILE A 78 -14.80 5.25 5.38
N SER A 79 -14.12 4.12 5.14
CA SER A 79 -12.90 4.09 4.31
C SER A 79 -13.17 4.50 2.88
N LEU A 80 -14.22 3.95 2.26
CA LEU A 80 -14.59 4.26 0.88
C LEU A 80 -15.04 5.71 0.73
N ALA A 81 -15.81 6.25 1.68
CA ALA A 81 -16.23 7.64 1.65
C ALA A 81 -15.05 8.61 1.78
N LEU A 82 -14.12 8.33 2.70
CA LEU A 82 -12.90 9.13 2.88
C LEU A 82 -11.98 9.03 1.65
N LEU A 83 -11.87 7.83 1.06
CA LEU A 83 -11.04 7.61 -0.13
C LEU A 83 -11.62 8.32 -1.36
N ALA A 84 -12.94 8.23 -1.59
CA ALA A 84 -13.62 9.00 -2.63
C ALA A 84 -13.35 10.50 -2.44
N THR A 85 -13.49 11.00 -1.21
CA THR A 85 -13.21 12.40 -0.85
C THR A 85 -11.77 12.81 -1.13
N TYR A 86 -10.82 11.93 -0.78
CA TYR A 86 -9.40 12.15 -1.03
C TYR A 86 -9.09 12.23 -2.53
N LEU A 87 -9.62 11.30 -3.34
CA LEU A 87 -9.34 11.21 -4.78
C LEU A 87 -9.93 12.39 -5.55
N TRP A 88 -11.10 12.88 -5.17
CA TRP A 88 -11.72 14.03 -5.85
C TRP A 88 -11.11 15.38 -5.46
N ARG A 89 -10.32 15.45 -4.38
CA ARG A 89 -9.67 16.69 -3.93
C ARG A 89 -8.79 17.37 -4.98
N PRO A 90 -7.82 16.69 -5.64
CA PRO A 90 -7.00 17.30 -6.68
C PRO A 90 -7.80 17.75 -7.91
N LEU A 91 -8.97 17.14 -8.16
CA LEU A 91 -9.82 17.47 -9.31
C LEU A 91 -10.71 18.69 -9.06
N SER A 92 -10.82 19.18 -7.82
CA SER A 92 -11.74 20.27 -7.46
C SER A 92 -11.16 21.68 -7.63
N GLY A 93 -9.99 21.85 -8.24
CA GLY A 93 -9.50 23.14 -8.72
C GLY A 93 -9.23 24.27 -7.69
N GLY A 94 -9.31 24.02 -6.38
CA GLY A 94 -9.09 25.04 -5.35
C GLY A 94 -10.36 25.64 -4.74
N ASP A 95 -11.55 25.19 -5.14
CA ASP A 95 -12.81 25.62 -4.51
C ASP A 95 -12.86 25.23 -3.03
N ASP A 96 -13.22 26.21 -2.19
CA ASP A 96 -12.83 26.24 -0.78
C ASP A 96 -13.54 25.21 0.12
N ARG A 97 -14.57 24.53 -0.38
CA ARG A 97 -15.12 23.29 0.18
C ARG A 97 -16.19 22.80 -0.79
N PRO A 98 -15.95 21.75 -1.59
CA PRO A 98 -17.04 21.10 -2.27
C PRO A 98 -18.01 20.58 -1.21
N TRP A 99 -19.24 21.09 -1.26
CA TRP A 99 -20.35 20.78 -0.36
C TRP A 99 -20.56 19.27 -0.12
N TRP A 100 -20.10 18.43 -1.04
CA TRP A 100 -20.20 16.98 -0.97
C TRP A 100 -19.17 16.30 -0.05
N ARG A 101 -18.05 16.96 0.33
CA ARG A 101 -16.96 16.34 1.13
C ARG A 101 -17.39 15.95 2.54
N GLY A 102 -18.12 16.83 3.22
CA GLY A 102 -18.72 16.51 4.53
C GLY A 102 -19.91 15.56 4.40
N ARG A 103 -20.67 15.68 3.32
CA ARG A 103 -21.88 14.86 3.08
C ARG A 103 -21.56 13.39 2.84
N LEU A 104 -20.46 13.04 2.17
CA LEU A 104 -20.08 11.63 2.00
C LEU A 104 -19.70 10.97 3.33
N PHE A 105 -18.96 11.68 4.17
CA PHE A 105 -18.62 11.17 5.50
C PHE A 105 -19.87 11.03 6.37
N LEU A 106 -20.75 12.05 6.39
CA LEU A 106 -22.03 11.98 7.08
C LEU A 106 -22.90 10.83 6.53
N ALA A 107 -22.98 10.66 5.21
CA ALA A 107 -23.69 9.55 4.59
C ALA A 107 -23.09 8.20 5.00
N ALA A 108 -21.76 8.07 5.07
CA ALA A 108 -21.11 6.87 5.58
C ALA A 108 -21.51 6.59 7.04
N CYS A 109 -21.53 7.62 7.89
CA CYS A 109 -21.99 7.48 9.27
C CYS A 109 -23.47 7.08 9.36
N THR A 110 -24.34 7.71 8.55
CA THR A 110 -25.77 7.40 8.51
C THR A 110 -26.01 5.98 8.01
N VAL A 111 -25.36 5.57 6.93
CA VAL A 111 -25.43 4.19 6.41
C VAL A 111 -24.89 3.21 7.45
N SER A 112 -23.75 3.48 8.08
CA SER A 112 -23.20 2.62 9.12
C SER A 112 -24.14 2.46 10.32
N ALA A 113 -24.75 3.57 10.78
CA ALA A 113 -25.73 3.55 11.86
C ALA A 113 -26.98 2.75 11.48
N PHE A 114 -27.45 2.90 10.24
CA PHE A 114 -28.59 2.14 9.73
C PHE A 114 -28.29 0.64 9.61
N LEU A 115 -27.12 0.26 9.07
CA LEU A 115 -26.68 -1.13 8.99
C LEU A 115 -26.50 -1.75 10.39
N ALA A 116 -25.95 -0.98 11.34
CA ALA A 116 -25.82 -1.40 12.73
C ALA A 116 -27.19 -1.61 13.39
N LEU A 117 -28.17 -0.73 13.13
CA LEU A 117 -29.54 -0.87 13.61
C LEU A 117 -30.20 -2.13 13.04
N LEU A 118 -30.11 -2.35 11.73
CA LEU A 118 -30.63 -3.56 11.10
C LEU A 118 -30.02 -4.81 11.75
N MET A 119 -28.69 -4.86 11.87
CA MET A 119 -27.98 -5.98 12.49
C MET A 119 -28.37 -6.19 13.97
N ALA A 120 -28.55 -5.12 14.74
CA ALA A 120 -28.98 -5.19 16.13
C ALA A 120 -30.41 -5.76 16.26
N THR A 121 -31.28 -5.49 15.28
CA THR A 121 -32.64 -6.05 15.23
C THR A 121 -32.70 -7.46 14.63
N THR A 122 -31.69 -7.92 13.90
CA THR A 122 -31.63 -9.30 13.36
C THR A 122 -31.54 -10.32 14.51
N PRO A 123 -32.23 -11.46 14.46
CA PRO A 123 -32.08 -12.56 15.44
C PRO A 123 -30.63 -13.02 15.58
N SER A 124 -30.17 -13.32 16.79
CA SER A 124 -28.75 -13.59 17.10
C SER A 124 -28.17 -14.79 16.33
N ASP A 125 -28.98 -15.81 16.08
CA ASP A 125 -28.66 -17.00 15.28
C ASP A 125 -28.35 -16.69 13.80
N ARG A 126 -28.75 -15.51 13.31
CA ARG A 126 -28.59 -15.10 11.90
C ARG A 126 -27.56 -14.00 11.67
N ARG A 127 -26.96 -13.43 12.73
CA ARG A 127 -26.04 -12.27 12.62
C ARG A 127 -24.64 -12.59 12.11
N THR A 128 -24.23 -13.85 12.19
CA THR A 128 -22.86 -14.29 11.87
C THR A 128 -22.76 -15.06 10.56
N THR A 129 -23.90 -15.50 10.01
CA THR A 129 -23.93 -16.24 8.75
C THR A 129 -23.92 -15.25 7.58
N PRO A 130 -23.04 -15.41 6.58
CA PRO A 130 -23.18 -14.68 5.31
C PRO A 130 -24.55 -14.99 4.70
N LEU A 131 -25.03 -14.14 3.78
CA LEU A 131 -26.25 -14.36 3.00
C LEU A 131 -26.18 -15.73 2.32
N HIS A 132 -26.70 -16.73 3.01
CA HIS A 132 -26.96 -18.07 2.55
C HIS A 132 -28.42 -18.14 2.19
N ASP A 133 -28.72 -19.03 1.25
CA ASP A 133 -30.03 -19.17 0.60
C ASP A 133 -31.20 -19.30 1.61
N LYS A 134 -30.91 -19.67 2.87
CA LYS A 134 -31.87 -19.80 3.97
C LYS A 134 -32.41 -18.49 4.56
N TYR A 135 -31.83 -17.33 4.27
CA TYR A 135 -32.18 -16.06 4.96
C TYR A 135 -32.64 -14.94 4.04
N ALA A 136 -32.97 -15.24 2.78
CA ALA A 136 -33.49 -14.27 1.81
C ALA A 136 -34.86 -13.68 2.22
N ASP A 137 -35.63 -14.41 3.03
CA ASP A 137 -36.94 -13.97 3.53
C ASP A 137 -36.85 -12.92 4.66
N ASP A 138 -35.67 -12.73 5.26
CA ASP A 138 -35.49 -11.77 6.34
C ASP A 138 -35.16 -10.38 5.77
N TRP A 139 -36.17 -9.50 5.75
CA TRP A 139 -36.06 -8.13 5.22
C TRP A 139 -34.91 -7.33 5.85
N ARG A 140 -34.48 -7.66 7.08
CA ARG A 140 -33.36 -6.98 7.76
C ARG A 140 -32.04 -7.33 7.10
N ILE A 141 -31.85 -8.61 6.79
CA ILE A 141 -30.65 -9.12 6.11
C ILE A 141 -30.63 -8.61 4.66
N VAL A 142 -31.77 -8.65 3.97
CA VAL A 142 -31.93 -8.04 2.64
C VAL A 142 -31.58 -6.55 2.68
N GLY A 143 -32.10 -5.81 3.66
CA GLY A 143 -31.82 -4.39 3.84
C GLY A 143 -30.33 -4.09 4.04
N ILE A 144 -29.62 -4.90 4.80
CA ILE A 144 -28.17 -4.77 5.01
C ILE A 144 -27.42 -4.91 3.69
N TYR A 145 -27.73 -5.95 2.91
CA TYR A 145 -27.08 -6.18 1.63
C TYR A 145 -27.45 -5.12 0.59
N VAL A 146 -28.71 -4.72 0.49
CA VAL A 146 -29.14 -3.72 -0.50
C VAL A 146 -28.53 -2.36 -0.19
N VAL A 147 -28.74 -1.84 1.02
CA VAL A 147 -28.27 -0.49 1.38
C VAL A 147 -26.74 -0.43 1.43
N GLY A 148 -26.10 -1.44 2.00
CA GLY A 148 -24.64 -1.53 2.05
C GLY A 148 -24.02 -1.57 0.66
N ASN A 149 -24.50 -2.46 -0.23
CA ASN A 149 -23.92 -2.57 -1.57
C ASN A 149 -24.24 -1.38 -2.47
N LEU A 150 -25.39 -0.71 -2.32
CA LEU A 150 -25.66 0.54 -3.05
C LEU A 150 -24.70 1.66 -2.63
N PHE A 151 -24.45 1.79 -1.33
CA PHE A 151 -23.50 2.78 -0.82
C PHE A 151 -22.07 2.47 -1.29
N PHE A 152 -21.65 1.21 -1.17
CA PHE A 152 -20.33 0.75 -1.63
C PHE A 152 -20.16 0.92 -3.15
N LEU A 153 -21.19 0.62 -3.93
CA LEU A 153 -21.22 0.84 -5.38
C LEU A 153 -21.03 2.32 -5.70
N TYR A 154 -21.76 3.21 -5.02
CA TYR A 154 -21.65 4.64 -5.22
C TYR A 154 -20.24 5.16 -4.88
N CYS A 155 -19.70 4.82 -3.71
CA CYS A 155 -18.37 5.28 -3.30
C CYS A 155 -17.23 4.70 -4.16
N SER A 156 -17.31 3.42 -4.53
CA SER A 156 -16.30 2.79 -5.40
C SER A 156 -16.40 3.28 -6.83
N GLY A 157 -17.60 3.43 -7.39
CA GLY A 157 -17.82 4.00 -8.71
C GLY A 157 -17.33 5.45 -8.82
N THR A 158 -17.67 6.30 -7.84
CA THR A 158 -17.16 7.68 -7.79
C THR A 158 -15.65 7.73 -7.64
N SER A 159 -15.05 6.81 -6.86
CA SER A 159 -13.60 6.67 -6.75
C SER A 159 -12.95 6.21 -8.05
N ALA A 160 -13.56 5.25 -8.76
CA ALA A 160 -13.09 4.78 -10.06
C ALA A 160 -13.07 5.92 -11.09
N VAL A 161 -14.15 6.70 -11.17
CA VAL A 161 -14.24 7.89 -12.04
C VAL A 161 -13.15 8.91 -11.69
N ALA A 162 -12.93 9.19 -10.40
CA ALA A 162 -11.85 10.08 -9.97
C ALA A 162 -10.48 9.55 -10.42
N CYS A 163 -10.19 8.26 -10.19
CA CYS A 163 -8.94 7.65 -10.63
C CYS A 163 -8.76 7.78 -12.14
N VAL A 164 -9.78 7.47 -12.96
CA VAL A 164 -9.72 7.62 -14.43
C VAL A 164 -9.49 9.07 -14.86
N ARG A 165 -10.06 10.05 -14.14
CA ARG A 165 -9.79 11.46 -14.43
C ARG A 165 -8.37 11.85 -14.04
N ILE A 166 -7.88 11.38 -12.89
CA ILE A 166 -6.51 11.63 -12.44
C ILE A 166 -5.50 11.01 -13.40
N THR A 167 -5.71 9.77 -13.88
CA THR A 167 -4.77 9.11 -14.80
C THR A 167 -4.59 9.87 -16.12
N ARG A 168 -5.55 10.69 -16.53
CA ARG A 168 -5.43 11.55 -17.71
C ARG A 168 -4.53 12.78 -17.50
N VAL A 169 -4.25 13.14 -16.24
CA VAL A 169 -3.48 14.34 -15.88
C VAL A 169 -2.10 13.98 -15.34
N VAL A 170 -1.97 12.84 -14.66
CA VAL A 170 -0.68 12.37 -14.12
C VAL A 170 0.05 11.49 -15.14
N HIS A 171 1.39 11.45 -15.03
CA HIS A 171 2.25 10.70 -15.97
C HIS A 171 3.17 9.71 -15.24
N GLY A 172 3.71 8.76 -16.00
CA GLY A 172 4.67 7.76 -15.52
C GLY A 172 4.10 6.82 -14.44
N HIS A 173 4.93 6.50 -13.45
CA HIS A 173 4.62 5.52 -12.40
C HIS A 173 3.40 5.89 -11.54
N VAL A 174 3.07 7.19 -11.44
CA VAL A 174 1.88 7.66 -10.74
C VAL A 174 0.62 7.33 -11.54
N ALA A 175 0.66 7.43 -12.88
CA ALA A 175 -0.44 7.04 -13.75
C ALA A 175 -0.74 5.54 -13.64
N VAL A 176 0.31 4.71 -13.60
CA VAL A 176 0.18 3.27 -13.39
C VAL A 176 -0.46 2.98 -12.03
N ALA A 177 0.03 3.60 -10.96
CA ALA A 177 -0.50 3.45 -9.60
C ALA A 177 -2.01 3.75 -9.53
N VAL A 178 -2.41 4.91 -10.07
CA VAL A 178 -3.81 5.35 -10.08
C VAL A 178 -4.65 4.48 -11.03
N GLY A 179 -4.08 4.03 -12.16
CA GLY A 179 -4.74 3.11 -13.09
C GLY A 179 -5.06 1.76 -12.47
N VAL A 180 -4.11 1.16 -11.75
CA VAL A 180 -4.34 -0.07 -10.98
C VAL A 180 -5.42 0.15 -9.92
N GLY A 181 -5.40 1.31 -9.25
CA GLY A 181 -6.47 1.71 -8.33
C GLY A 181 -7.84 1.84 -9.01
N ALA A 182 -7.91 2.39 -10.23
CA ALA A 182 -9.15 2.48 -11.01
C ALA A 182 -9.72 1.10 -11.36
N VAL A 183 -8.86 0.17 -11.79
CA VAL A 183 -9.25 -1.22 -12.06
C VAL A 183 -9.80 -1.88 -10.81
N GLY A 184 -9.11 -1.75 -9.67
CA GLY A 184 -9.59 -2.30 -8.40
C GLY A 184 -10.95 -1.73 -7.99
N MET A 185 -11.13 -0.41 -8.08
CA MET A 185 -12.40 0.24 -7.72
C MET A 185 -13.54 -0.16 -8.64
N THR A 186 -13.25 -0.32 -9.93
CA THR A 186 -14.23 -0.77 -10.93
C THR A 186 -14.63 -2.22 -10.68
N ALA A 187 -13.65 -3.11 -10.44
CA ALA A 187 -13.92 -4.50 -10.09
C ALA A 187 -14.72 -4.60 -8.79
N TYR A 188 -14.45 -3.75 -7.80
CA TYR A 188 -15.20 -3.72 -6.55
C TYR A 188 -16.64 -3.25 -6.77
N ALA A 189 -16.87 -2.21 -7.57
CA ALA A 189 -18.20 -1.78 -7.98
C ALA A 189 -18.98 -2.91 -8.67
N ILE A 190 -18.33 -3.66 -9.57
CA ILE A 190 -18.93 -4.84 -10.21
C ILE A 190 -19.33 -5.88 -9.15
N THR A 191 -18.51 -6.12 -8.13
CA THR A 191 -18.86 -7.07 -7.05
C THR A 191 -20.07 -6.63 -6.23
N CYS A 192 -20.29 -5.32 -6.08
CA CYS A 192 -21.48 -4.77 -5.44
C CYS A 192 -22.72 -5.01 -6.30
N VAL A 193 -22.64 -4.78 -7.62
CA VAL A 193 -23.74 -5.08 -8.56
C VAL A 193 -24.07 -6.57 -8.54
N ASN A 194 -23.06 -7.44 -8.56
CA ASN A 194 -23.24 -8.89 -8.47
C ASN A 194 -23.96 -9.31 -7.17
N ARG A 195 -23.65 -8.67 -6.04
CA ARG A 195 -24.33 -8.94 -4.75
C ARG A 195 -25.78 -8.49 -4.78
N LEU A 196 -26.07 -7.33 -5.37
CA LEU A 196 -27.44 -6.86 -5.55
C LEU A 196 -28.23 -7.82 -6.45
N GLY A 197 -27.62 -8.29 -7.54
CA GLY A 197 -28.20 -9.31 -8.41
C GLY A 197 -28.45 -10.63 -7.67
N LEU A 198 -27.53 -11.06 -6.81
CA LEU A 198 -27.70 -12.26 -5.99
C LEU A 198 -28.84 -12.13 -4.99
N VAL A 199 -29.02 -10.96 -4.36
CA VAL A 199 -30.19 -10.70 -3.50
C VAL A 199 -31.48 -10.84 -4.30
N VAL A 200 -31.56 -10.24 -5.50
CA VAL A 200 -32.74 -10.35 -6.35
C VAL A 200 -32.97 -11.81 -6.79
N ALA A 201 -31.93 -12.53 -7.18
CA ALA A 201 -32.03 -13.92 -7.60
C ALA A 201 -32.55 -14.82 -6.47
N GLN A 202 -32.07 -14.62 -5.23
CA GLN A 202 -32.54 -15.37 -4.07
C GLN A 202 -33.98 -15.04 -3.67
N LEU A 203 -34.49 -13.84 -3.98
CA LEU A 203 -35.90 -13.49 -3.74
C LEU A 203 -36.87 -14.13 -4.75
N VAL A 204 -36.37 -14.59 -5.90
CA VAL A 204 -37.22 -15.09 -7.01
C VAL A 204 -37.01 -16.58 -7.27
N SER A 205 -35.95 -17.19 -6.72
CA SER A 205 -35.56 -18.57 -7.01
C SER A 205 -35.11 -19.29 -5.75
N ASP A 206 -35.59 -20.53 -5.57
CA ASP A 206 -35.18 -21.44 -4.50
C ASP A 206 -33.82 -22.13 -4.77
N SER A 207 -33.16 -21.79 -5.87
CA SER A 207 -31.86 -22.36 -6.25
C SER A 207 -30.74 -21.86 -5.34
N SER A 208 -29.78 -22.74 -5.02
CA SER A 208 -28.61 -22.34 -4.26
C SER A 208 -27.60 -21.55 -5.12
N PHE A 209 -27.18 -20.38 -4.65
CA PHE A 209 -26.17 -19.55 -5.31
C PHE A 209 -24.82 -19.55 -4.57
N ALA A 210 -24.54 -20.58 -3.76
CA ALA A 210 -23.35 -20.66 -2.92
C ALA A 210 -22.03 -20.55 -3.71
N SER A 211 -21.93 -21.19 -4.88
CA SER A 211 -20.74 -21.14 -5.75
C SER A 211 -20.52 -19.73 -6.31
N TYR A 212 -21.58 -19.05 -6.73
CA TYR A 212 -21.53 -17.66 -7.21
C TYR A 212 -21.12 -16.71 -6.09
N SER A 213 -21.70 -16.86 -4.89
CA SER A 213 -21.33 -16.07 -3.70
C SER A 213 -19.84 -16.23 -3.36
N ALA A 214 -19.32 -17.46 -3.39
CA ALA A 214 -17.91 -17.74 -3.18
C ALA A 214 -17.01 -17.10 -4.25
N ALA A 215 -17.37 -17.20 -5.53
CA ALA A 215 -16.65 -16.55 -6.62
C ALA A 215 -16.63 -15.03 -6.47
N ASN A 216 -17.77 -14.42 -6.12
CA ASN A 216 -17.87 -12.99 -5.89
C ASN A 216 -17.06 -12.53 -4.67
N PHE A 217 -16.94 -13.36 -3.63
CA PHE A 217 -16.06 -13.08 -2.49
C PHE A 217 -14.58 -13.06 -2.90
N VAL A 218 -14.13 -14.02 -3.71
CA VAL A 218 -12.76 -14.04 -4.27
C VAL A 218 -12.51 -12.80 -5.13
N LEU A 219 -13.46 -12.45 -6.00
CA LEU A 219 -13.37 -11.25 -6.83
C LEU A 219 -13.31 -9.97 -5.98
N THR A 220 -14.08 -9.91 -4.89
CA THR A 220 -14.06 -8.79 -3.94
C THR A 220 -12.67 -8.63 -3.33
N GLY A 221 -12.08 -9.74 -2.84
CA GLY A 221 -10.74 -9.74 -2.27
C GLY A 221 -9.66 -9.30 -3.27
N ALA A 222 -9.76 -9.77 -4.52
CA ALA A 222 -8.84 -9.40 -5.59
C ALA A 222 -8.97 -7.92 -5.99
N ALA A 223 -10.21 -7.41 -6.09
CA ALA A 223 -10.50 -6.01 -6.37
C ALA A 223 -9.92 -5.08 -5.30
N ILE A 224 -10.12 -5.43 -4.02
CA ILE A 224 -9.53 -4.70 -2.91
C ILE A 224 -8.00 -4.75 -2.97
N LEU A 225 -7.41 -5.93 -3.20
CA LEU A 225 -5.95 -6.06 -3.29
C LEU A 225 -5.38 -5.17 -4.40
N ALA A 226 -6.05 -5.09 -5.56
CA ALA A 226 -5.68 -4.18 -6.63
C ALA A 226 -5.78 -2.70 -6.19
N CYS A 227 -6.85 -2.29 -5.49
CA CYS A 227 -6.96 -0.93 -4.94
C CYS A 227 -5.78 -0.58 -4.03
N VAL A 228 -5.47 -1.46 -3.09
CA VAL A 228 -4.40 -1.24 -2.12
C VAL A 228 -3.04 -1.26 -2.83
N LEU A 229 -2.83 -2.18 -3.77
CA LEU A 229 -1.60 -2.19 -4.58
C LEU A 229 -1.43 -0.87 -5.36
N GLY A 230 -2.49 -0.35 -5.96
CA GLY A 230 -2.49 0.94 -6.65
C GLY A 230 -2.09 2.09 -5.73
N LEU A 231 -2.66 2.18 -4.52
CA LEU A 231 -2.32 3.22 -3.54
C LEU A 231 -0.85 3.17 -3.08
N TYR A 232 -0.26 1.97 -3.02
CA TYR A 232 1.10 1.75 -2.54
C TYR A 232 2.12 1.57 -3.65
N PHE A 233 1.71 1.52 -4.92
CA PHE A 233 2.59 1.23 -6.05
C PHE A 233 3.76 2.19 -6.14
N VAL A 234 3.53 3.51 -5.95
CA VAL A 234 4.62 4.50 -6.00
C VAL A 234 5.64 4.28 -4.89
N PHE A 235 5.20 3.84 -3.72
CA PHE A 235 6.10 3.50 -2.62
C PHE A 235 6.90 2.24 -2.94
N LEU A 236 6.24 1.18 -3.41
CA LEU A 236 6.90 -0.06 -3.83
C LEU A 236 7.90 0.19 -4.95
N TRP A 237 7.55 1.03 -5.92
CA TRP A 237 8.45 1.43 -7.00
C TRP A 237 9.69 2.16 -6.49
N ARG A 238 9.52 3.13 -5.57
CA ARG A 238 10.65 3.85 -4.96
C ARG A 238 11.53 2.92 -4.13
N ALA A 239 10.95 2.01 -3.37
CA ALA A 239 11.69 1.01 -2.61
C ALA A 239 12.48 0.08 -3.55
N ALA A 240 11.85 -0.40 -4.63
CA ALA A 240 12.51 -1.22 -5.64
C ALA A 240 13.62 -0.46 -6.38
N ALA A 241 13.43 0.81 -6.69
CA ALA A 241 14.48 1.66 -7.28
C ALA A 241 15.65 1.85 -6.31
N ALA A 242 15.38 2.19 -5.05
CA ALA A 242 16.40 2.34 -4.02
C ALA A 242 17.19 1.03 -3.79
N LEU A 243 16.50 -0.11 -3.76
CA LEU A 243 17.14 -1.42 -3.64
C LEU A 243 18.00 -1.74 -4.86
N ARG A 244 17.54 -1.41 -6.08
CA ARG A 244 18.35 -1.57 -7.30
C ARG A 244 19.61 -0.73 -7.26
N HIS A 245 19.52 0.53 -6.83
CA HIS A 245 20.68 1.39 -6.63
C HIS A 245 21.63 0.82 -5.57
N LEU A 246 21.11 0.41 -4.41
CA LEU A 246 21.90 -0.21 -3.36
C LEU A 246 22.63 -1.48 -3.85
N CYS A 247 21.96 -2.32 -4.63
CA CYS A 247 22.55 -3.52 -5.22
C CYS A 247 23.57 -3.20 -6.32
N ALA A 248 23.40 -2.11 -7.07
CA ALA A 248 24.40 -1.64 -8.02
C ALA A 248 25.65 -1.14 -7.27
N ASP A 249 25.45 -0.33 -6.24
CA ASP A 249 26.53 0.24 -5.42
C ASP A 249 27.31 -0.86 -4.71
N LEU A 250 26.62 -1.86 -4.16
CA LEU A 250 27.25 -3.04 -3.56
C LEU A 250 28.10 -3.82 -4.57
N ARG A 251 27.65 -3.93 -5.83
CA ARG A 251 28.41 -4.63 -6.87
C ARG A 251 29.67 -3.86 -7.26
N VAL A 252 29.55 -2.55 -7.47
CA VAL A 252 30.70 -1.68 -7.78
C VAL A 252 31.69 -1.69 -6.62
N LEU A 253 31.22 -1.47 -5.39
CA LEU A 253 32.06 -1.49 -4.20
C LEU A 253 32.81 -2.82 -4.03
N ARG A 254 32.14 -3.97 -4.26
CA ARG A 254 32.79 -5.29 -4.19
C ARG A 254 33.91 -5.46 -5.21
N ARG A 255 33.75 -4.87 -6.41
CA ARG A 255 34.77 -4.93 -7.46
C ARG A 255 35.89 -3.92 -7.25
N LEU A 256 35.58 -2.76 -6.67
CA LEU A 256 36.53 -1.69 -6.40
C LEU A 256 37.42 -1.99 -5.18
N LYS A 257 36.88 -2.70 -4.18
CA LYS A 257 37.55 -2.98 -2.90
C LYS A 257 38.94 -3.66 -3.02
N PRO A 258 39.18 -4.63 -3.93
CA PRO A 258 40.51 -5.20 -4.15
C PRO A 258 41.52 -4.17 -4.65
N LEU A 259 41.14 -3.36 -5.65
CA LEU A 259 41.98 -2.29 -6.20
C LEU A 259 42.28 -1.22 -5.14
N TRP A 260 41.24 -0.77 -4.44
CA TRP A 260 41.34 0.15 -3.32
C TRP A 260 42.35 -0.35 -2.28
N ARG A 261 42.26 -1.61 -1.85
CA ARG A 261 43.21 -2.19 -0.88
C ARG A 261 44.65 -2.14 -1.38
N ARG A 262 44.90 -2.43 -2.67
CA ARG A 262 46.25 -2.37 -3.25
C ARG A 262 46.79 -0.93 -3.20
N LEU A 263 46.02 0.02 -3.71
CA LEU A 263 46.38 1.44 -3.76
C LEU A 263 46.61 2.04 -2.36
N THR A 264 45.72 1.77 -1.41
CA THR A 264 45.85 2.29 -0.05
C THR A 264 46.92 1.58 0.78
N THR A 265 47.40 0.42 0.34
CA THR A 265 48.58 -0.23 0.96
C THR A 265 49.87 0.48 0.52
N LEU A 266 49.90 0.97 -0.74
CA LEU A 266 51.02 1.75 -1.26
C LEU A 266 51.01 3.19 -0.71
N TYR A 267 49.85 3.84 -0.68
CA TYR A 267 49.68 5.23 -0.22
C TYR A 267 48.70 5.30 0.97
N PRO A 268 49.11 4.89 2.18
CA PRO A 268 48.19 4.81 3.34
C PRO A 268 47.68 6.17 3.81
N HIS A 269 48.38 7.26 3.49
CA HIS A 269 48.01 8.62 3.88
C HIS A 269 46.82 9.19 3.10
N VAL A 270 46.42 8.54 2.00
CA VAL A 270 45.23 8.90 1.21
C VAL A 270 43.94 8.45 1.89
N VAL A 271 44.01 7.48 2.80
CA VAL A 271 42.82 6.96 3.48
C VAL A 271 42.29 8.00 4.45
N LEU A 272 41.07 8.46 4.22
CA LEU A 272 40.43 9.46 5.06
C LEU A 272 40.15 8.88 6.46
N PRO A 273 40.30 9.64 7.55
CA PRO A 273 39.89 9.15 8.86
C PRO A 273 38.36 8.95 8.89
N PRO A 274 37.84 7.87 9.51
CA PRO A 274 36.41 7.74 9.69
C PRO A 274 35.90 8.85 10.64
N GLU A 275 34.80 9.50 10.28
CA GLU A 275 34.15 10.45 11.19
C GLU A 275 33.79 9.76 12.51
N SER A 276 33.83 10.51 13.62
CA SER A 276 33.46 10.00 14.95
C SER A 276 31.98 10.21 15.25
N GLY A 277 31.44 9.42 16.18
CA GLY A 277 30.05 9.54 16.66
C GLY A 277 28.99 9.01 15.69
N VAL A 278 27.77 9.57 15.79
CA VAL A 278 26.57 9.09 15.08
C VAL A 278 26.68 9.26 13.56
N ARG A 279 27.39 10.31 13.09
CA ARG A 279 27.68 10.50 11.66
C ARG A 279 28.61 9.41 11.13
N GLY A 280 29.70 9.13 11.84
CA GLY A 280 30.60 8.02 11.50
C GLY A 280 29.94 6.64 11.43
N LEU A 281 28.97 6.37 12.32
CA LEU A 281 28.18 5.13 12.27
C LEU A 281 27.31 5.06 11.02
N ARG A 282 26.69 6.17 10.61
CA ARG A 282 25.88 6.24 9.40
C ARG A 282 26.74 6.04 8.15
N ASP A 283 27.88 6.68 8.10
CA ASP A 283 28.83 6.61 6.98
C ASP A 283 29.37 5.19 6.75
N ARG A 284 29.52 4.42 7.84
CA ARG A 284 29.94 3.00 7.77
C ARG A 284 28.86 2.06 7.24
N VAL A 285 27.59 2.48 7.24
CA VAL A 285 26.45 1.66 6.82
C VAL A 285 25.92 2.12 5.45
N ASP A 286 26.15 3.38 5.09
CA ASP A 286 25.75 3.93 3.81
C ASP A 286 26.68 3.43 2.69
N ILE A 287 26.22 2.40 1.97
CA ILE A 287 26.98 1.78 0.89
C ILE A 287 27.30 2.77 -0.23
N SER A 288 26.39 3.69 -0.55
CA SER A 288 26.61 4.69 -1.59
C SER A 288 27.76 5.63 -1.19
N TYR A 289 27.81 6.01 0.09
CA TYR A 289 28.91 6.79 0.64
C TYR A 289 30.24 6.00 0.67
N LEU A 290 30.22 4.73 1.10
CA LEU A 290 31.41 3.87 1.07
C LEU A 290 31.97 3.69 -0.34
N ARG A 291 31.08 3.50 -1.33
CA ARG A 291 31.46 3.41 -2.75
C ARG A 291 32.15 4.71 -3.20
N TYR A 292 31.49 5.84 -3.00
CA TYR A 292 32.02 7.17 -3.35
C TYR A 292 33.37 7.44 -2.69
N ARG A 293 33.52 7.09 -1.41
CA ARG A 293 34.76 7.27 -0.68
C ARG A 293 35.89 6.39 -1.21
N CYS A 294 35.62 5.12 -1.51
CA CYS A 294 36.60 4.25 -2.17
C CYS A 294 36.99 4.78 -3.55
N GLU A 295 36.06 5.36 -4.32
CA GLU A 295 36.35 5.97 -5.63
C GLU A 295 37.34 7.13 -5.48
N ILE A 296 37.11 8.05 -4.54
CA ILE A 296 38.02 9.19 -4.27
C ILE A 296 39.39 8.69 -3.80
N GLU A 297 39.44 7.80 -2.81
CA GLU A 297 40.71 7.33 -2.27
C GLU A 297 41.53 6.56 -3.33
N CYS A 298 40.86 5.88 -4.28
CA CYS A 298 41.54 5.31 -5.45
C CYS A 298 42.07 6.39 -6.40
N GLN A 299 41.27 7.42 -6.71
CA GLN A 299 41.68 8.52 -7.59
C GLN A 299 42.89 9.29 -7.01
N ASP A 300 42.85 9.62 -5.72
CA ASP A 300 43.92 10.33 -5.04
C ASP A 300 45.22 9.49 -5.01
N ALA A 301 45.12 8.17 -4.78
CA ALA A 301 46.28 7.29 -4.83
C ALA A 301 46.88 7.15 -6.24
N LEU A 302 46.03 7.11 -7.29
CA LEU A 302 46.49 7.11 -8.68
C LEU A 302 47.15 8.45 -9.06
N LEU A 303 46.65 9.58 -8.55
CA LEU A 303 47.28 10.89 -8.76
C LEU A 303 48.68 10.94 -8.14
N LEU A 304 48.90 10.37 -6.96
CA LEU A 304 50.22 10.29 -6.34
C LEU A 304 51.18 9.41 -7.15
N LEU A 305 50.71 8.22 -7.57
CA LEU A 305 51.50 7.30 -8.41
C LEU A 305 51.87 7.94 -9.77
N SER A 306 51.05 8.86 -10.28
CA SER A 306 51.35 9.59 -11.52
C SER A 306 52.45 10.65 -11.38
N GLY A 307 52.73 11.09 -10.15
CA GLY A 307 53.80 12.05 -9.85
C GLY A 307 55.19 11.42 -9.73
N GLU A 308 55.29 10.09 -9.80
CA GLU A 308 56.51 9.32 -9.58
C GLU A 308 57.20 8.99 -10.91
N ASP A 309 58.52 9.21 -10.99
CA ASP A 309 59.25 9.19 -12.27
C ASP A 309 59.85 7.82 -12.62
N ASP A 310 59.67 6.80 -11.77
CA ASP A 310 60.17 5.45 -11.99
C ASP A 310 59.47 4.76 -13.17
N PRO A 311 60.19 4.28 -14.20
CA PRO A 311 59.60 3.53 -15.31
C PRO A 311 58.83 2.28 -14.87
N GLY A 312 59.18 1.64 -13.75
CA GLY A 312 58.42 0.51 -13.20
C GLY A 312 57.01 0.91 -12.72
N GLU A 313 56.90 2.07 -12.09
CA GLU A 313 55.64 2.62 -11.58
C GLU A 313 54.74 3.15 -12.68
N LYS A 314 55.30 3.69 -13.78
CA LYS A 314 54.52 4.12 -14.96
C LYS A 314 53.77 2.96 -15.62
N ALA A 315 54.37 1.77 -15.69
CA ALA A 315 53.71 0.57 -16.21
C ALA A 315 52.58 0.08 -15.27
N LEU A 316 52.83 0.12 -13.96
CA LEU A 316 51.85 -0.21 -12.93
C LEU A 316 50.65 0.76 -12.97
N LEU A 317 50.91 2.07 -13.08
CA LEU A 317 49.90 3.11 -13.19
C LEU A 317 48.96 2.87 -14.37
N HIS A 318 49.50 2.60 -15.56
CA HIS A 318 48.66 2.30 -16.73
C HIS A 318 47.77 1.07 -16.53
N SER A 319 48.29 0.02 -15.89
CA SER A 319 47.50 -1.18 -15.55
C SER A 319 46.37 -0.85 -14.57
N LEU A 320 46.67 -0.11 -13.49
CA LEU A 320 45.70 0.21 -12.44
C LEU A 320 44.67 1.24 -12.89
N GLU A 321 45.05 2.22 -13.72
CA GLU A 321 44.11 3.15 -14.34
C GLU A 321 43.15 2.45 -15.29
N SER A 322 43.65 1.51 -16.09
CA SER A 322 42.81 0.71 -16.98
C SER A 322 41.80 -0.12 -16.17
N GLU A 323 42.27 -0.80 -15.12
CA GLU A 323 41.39 -1.54 -14.19
C GLU A 323 40.36 -0.61 -13.55
N PHE A 324 40.75 0.56 -13.03
CA PHE A 324 39.83 1.55 -12.44
C PHE A 324 38.76 2.02 -13.41
N ARG A 325 39.13 2.41 -14.64
CA ARG A 325 38.18 2.88 -15.67
C ARG A 325 37.19 1.81 -16.12
N THR A 326 37.52 0.52 -15.98
CA THR A 326 36.58 -0.57 -16.29
C THR A 326 35.57 -0.83 -15.16
N LEU A 327 35.84 -0.32 -13.96
CA LEU A 327 35.05 -0.58 -12.76
C LEU A 327 34.05 0.52 -12.41
N VAL A 328 34.31 1.75 -12.86
CA VAL A 328 33.51 2.97 -12.62
C VAL A 328 32.81 3.39 -13.91
#